data_AF-A0A239BLC6-F1
#
_entry.id   AF-A0A239BLC6-F1
#
_cell.length_a   1.000
_cell.length_b   1.000
_cell.length_c   1.000
_cell.angle_alpha   90.00
_cell.angle_beta   90.00
_cell.angle_gamma   90.00
#
_symmetry.space_group_name_H-M   'P 1'
#
loop_
_entity.id
_entity.type
_entity.pdbx_description
1 polymer ?
#
loop_
_entity_poly.entity_id
_entity_poly.type
_entity_poly.pdbx_seq_one_letter_code
_entity_poly.pdbx_strand_id
1 'polypeptide(L)'
;MTDPHQEGTPAGTSPADVDRRAAIAEALGKEVWPADRDALVAKAQESNATDRVLGDLRRLPAGQQFENVQDVARALGIGTEQQRF
;
A
#
# COMPACT_ATOMS: atom_id res chain seq x y z
N MET A 1 -32.28 -16.46 16.64
CA MET A 1 -31.80 -16.20 15.27
C MET A 1 -30.62 -15.26 15.41
N THR A 2 -29.41 -15.77 15.22
CA THR A 2 -28.17 -15.01 15.31
C THR A 2 -27.83 -14.48 13.93
N ASP A 3 -27.70 -13.17 13.81
CA ASP A 3 -27.03 -12.42 12.73
C ASP A 3 -25.74 -11.82 13.36
N PRO A 4 -24.61 -11.55 12.65
CA PRO A 4 -24.40 -11.38 11.20
C PRO A 4 -23.26 -12.22 10.59
N HIS A 5 -23.29 -12.33 9.26
CA HIS A 5 -22.07 -12.47 8.46
C HIS A 5 -21.23 -11.20 8.59
N GLN A 6 -20.14 -11.24 9.37
CA GLN A 6 -19.02 -10.33 9.13
C GLN A 6 -17.73 -11.15 9.11
N GLU A 7 -17.47 -11.63 7.91
CA GLU A 7 -16.36 -12.50 7.54
C GLU A 7 -15.06 -11.68 7.58
N GLY A 8 -14.26 -11.90 8.62
CA GLY A 8 -12.80 -12.02 8.50
C GLY A 8 -12.01 -10.83 7.95
N THR A 9 -12.31 -9.59 8.34
CA THR A 9 -11.25 -8.56 8.25
C THR A 9 -10.29 -8.81 9.42
N PRO A 10 -9.00 -9.11 9.19
CA PRO A 10 -8.06 -9.23 10.30
C PRO A 10 -8.16 -7.97 11.15
N ALA A 11 -8.42 -8.15 12.45
CA ALA A 11 -8.44 -7.08 13.42
C ALA A 11 -7.17 -6.23 13.19
N GLY A 12 -7.37 -4.99 12.75
CA GLY A 12 -6.29 -4.03 12.52
C GLY A 12 -6.05 -3.50 11.12
N THR A 13 -6.72 -4.03 10.11
CA THR A 13 -6.71 -3.40 8.79
C THR A 13 -8.06 -2.77 8.53
N SER A 14 -8.13 -1.44 8.61
CA SER A 14 -9.35 -0.73 8.22
C SER A 14 -9.66 -1.00 6.74
N PRO A 15 -10.94 -1.05 6.33
CA PRO A 15 -11.28 -1.20 4.90
C PRO A 15 -10.64 -0.12 4.03
N ALA A 16 -10.43 1.09 4.58
CA ALA A 16 -9.70 2.16 3.92
C ALA A 16 -8.20 1.88 3.70
N ASP A 17 -7.55 1.11 4.59
CA ASP A 17 -6.16 0.67 4.41
C ASP A 17 -6.05 -0.38 3.32
N VAL A 18 -7.01 -1.31 3.29
CA VAL A 18 -7.10 -2.32 2.21
C VAL A 18 -7.26 -1.65 0.85
N ASP A 19 -8.19 -0.68 0.76
CA ASP A 19 -8.44 0.10 -0.45
C ASP A 19 -7.18 0.85 -0.92
N ARG A 20 -6.49 1.57 -0.02
CA ARG A 20 -5.24 2.27 -0.38
C ARG A 20 -4.17 1.31 -0.88
N ARG A 21 -3.97 0.19 -0.21
CA ARG A 21 -3.00 -0.82 -0.60
C ARG A 21 -3.35 -1.41 -1.97
N ALA A 22 -4.63 -1.66 -2.24
CA ALA A 22 -5.10 -2.14 -3.54
C ALA A 22 -4.82 -1.12 -4.64
N ALA A 23 -5.17 0.16 -4.43
CA ALA A 23 -4.90 1.22 -5.39
C ALA A 23 -3.41 1.36 -5.74
N ILE A 24 -2.52 1.24 -4.74
CA ILE A 24 -1.06 1.22 -4.96
C ILE A 24 -0.64 0.00 -5.78
N ALA A 25 -1.16 -1.19 -5.46
CA ALA A 25 -0.83 -2.42 -6.18
C ALA A 25 -1.26 -2.37 -7.65
N GLU A 26 -2.46 -1.84 -7.92
CA GLU A 26 -3.01 -1.70 -9.27
C GLU A 26 -2.20 -0.69 -10.10
N ALA A 27 -1.83 0.44 -9.52
CA ALA A 27 -1.05 1.48 -10.21
C ALA A 27 0.36 1.01 -10.61
N LEU A 28 1.01 0.23 -9.74
CA LEU A 28 2.41 -0.17 -9.89
C LEU A 28 2.60 -1.48 -10.67
N GLY A 29 1.64 -2.40 -10.54
CA GLY A 29 1.77 -3.74 -11.07
C GLY A 29 2.85 -4.56 -10.36
N LYS A 30 2.96 -5.84 -10.73
CA LYS A 30 3.97 -6.77 -10.16
C LYS A 30 5.36 -6.64 -10.80
N GLU A 31 5.44 -6.00 -11.96
CA GLU A 31 6.65 -5.90 -12.78
C GLU A 31 7.63 -4.81 -12.32
N VAL A 32 7.17 -3.85 -11.52
CA VAL A 32 8.02 -2.77 -11.03
C VAL A 32 8.99 -3.25 -9.93
N TRP A 33 8.72 -4.38 -9.30
CA TRP A 33 9.48 -4.84 -8.14
C TRP A 33 10.70 -5.67 -8.55
N PRO A 34 11.83 -5.53 -7.85
CA PRO A 34 12.11 -4.56 -6.77
C PRO A 34 12.40 -3.13 -7.31
N ALA A 35 11.96 -2.10 -6.59
CA ALA A 35 12.13 -0.70 -6.99
C ALA A 35 12.33 0.24 -5.79
N ASP A 36 13.07 1.32 -6.00
CA ASP A 36 13.15 2.44 -5.06
C ASP A 36 11.98 3.41 -5.23
N ARG A 37 11.83 4.33 -4.27
CA ARG A 37 10.76 5.35 -4.29
C ARG A 37 10.64 6.08 -5.63
N ASP A 38 11.74 6.54 -6.20
CA ASP A 38 11.71 7.36 -7.41
C ASP A 38 11.23 6.53 -8.62
N ALA A 39 11.66 5.27 -8.72
CA ALA A 39 11.14 4.32 -9.70
C ALA A 39 9.63 4.04 -9.51
N LEU A 40 9.16 3.88 -8.27
CA LEU A 40 7.74 3.69 -7.99
C LEU A 40 6.90 4.90 -8.38
N VAL A 41 7.37 6.11 -8.07
CA VAL A 41 6.69 7.36 -8.46
C VAL A 41 6.62 7.48 -9.98
N ALA A 42 7.72 7.19 -10.69
CA ALA A 42 7.76 7.23 -12.15
C ALA A 42 6.74 6.24 -12.74
N LYS A 43 6.75 4.97 -12.29
CA LYS A 43 5.80 3.95 -12.77
C LYS A 43 4.35 4.35 -12.50
N ALA A 44 4.05 4.89 -11.33
CA ALA A 44 2.72 5.36 -11.00
C ALA A 44 2.27 6.53 -11.90
N GLN A 45 3.20 7.42 -12.27
CA GLN A 45 2.90 8.51 -13.23
C GLN A 45 2.62 7.96 -14.63
N GLU A 46 3.41 7.00 -15.10
CA GLU A 46 3.19 6.33 -16.40
C GLU A 46 1.83 5.64 -16.47
N SER A 47 1.41 4.98 -15.38
CA SER A 47 0.11 4.33 -15.26
C SER A 47 -1.06 5.30 -15.02
N ASN A 48 -0.83 6.63 -15.02
CA ASN A 48 -1.83 7.65 -14.69
C ASN A 48 -2.50 7.40 -13.32
N ALA A 49 -1.71 7.01 -12.32
CA ALA A 49 -2.19 6.79 -10.97
C ALA A 49 -2.78 8.08 -10.37
N THR A 50 -3.72 7.90 -9.43
CA THR A 50 -4.38 9.01 -8.75
C THR A 50 -3.37 9.84 -7.95
N ASP A 51 -3.62 11.14 -7.80
CA ASP A 51 -2.77 12.05 -7.02
C ASP A 51 -2.55 11.56 -5.58
N ARG A 52 -3.54 10.89 -4.99
CA ARG A 52 -3.43 10.22 -3.69
C ARG A 52 -2.32 9.18 -3.65
N VAL A 53 -2.24 8.30 -4.67
CA VAL A 53 -1.21 7.25 -4.77
C VAL A 53 0.15 7.90 -4.96
N LEU A 54 0.26 8.91 -5.83
CA LEU A 54 1.50 9.66 -6.03
C LEU A 54 1.97 10.37 -4.76
N GLY A 55 1.04 10.97 -4.01
CA GLY A 55 1.28 11.62 -2.73
C GLY A 55 1.78 10.63 -1.68
N ASP A 56 1.16 9.45 -1.58
CA ASP A 56 1.61 8.38 -0.69
C ASP A 56 3.02 7.90 -1.07
N LEU A 57 3.29 7.57 -2.34
CA LEU A 57 4.61 7.12 -2.80
C LEU A 57 5.71 8.15 -2.54
N ARG A 58 5.43 9.45 -2.67
CA ARG A 58 6.40 10.52 -2.36
C ARG A 58 6.79 10.59 -0.89
N ARG A 59 5.99 10.04 0.03
CA ARG A 59 6.28 10.01 1.47
C ARG A 59 7.19 8.85 1.88
N LEU A 60 7.46 7.91 0.96
CA LEU A 60 8.36 6.79 1.22
C LEU A 60 9.79 7.28 1.52
N PRO A 61 10.55 6.55 2.36
CA PRO A 61 11.95 6.84 2.59
C PRO A 61 12.76 6.73 1.30
N ALA A 62 13.67 7.69 1.09
CA ALA A 62 14.63 7.65 -0.01
C ALA A 62 15.76 6.64 0.30
N GLY A 63 16.36 6.08 -0.74
CA GLY A 63 17.53 5.19 -0.59
C GLY A 63 17.22 3.80 -0.05
N GLN A 64 15.93 3.42 0.03
CA GLN A 64 15.48 2.06 0.30
C GLN A 64 14.85 1.48 -0.98
N GLN A 65 15.13 0.19 -1.24
CA GLN A 65 14.40 -0.59 -2.23
C GLN A 65 13.25 -1.33 -1.55
N PHE A 66 12.11 -1.32 -2.21
CA PHE A 66 10.92 -2.03 -1.81
C PHE A 66 10.79 -3.28 -2.67
N GLU A 67 10.63 -4.43 -2.02
CA GLU A 67 10.54 -5.73 -2.69
C GLU A 67 9.13 -6.03 -3.21
N ASN A 68 8.12 -5.39 -2.63
CA ASN A 68 6.72 -5.60 -2.97
C ASN A 68 5.83 -4.52 -2.32
N VAL A 69 4.54 -4.56 -2.63
CA VAL A 69 3.54 -3.62 -2.09
C VAL A 69 3.37 -3.69 -0.56
N GLN A 70 3.77 -4.78 0.12
CA GLN A 70 3.75 -4.83 1.59
C GLN A 70 4.81 -3.96 2.22
N ASP A 71 5.99 -3.93 1.62
CA ASP A 71 7.07 -3.10 2.12
C ASP A 71 6.70 -1.61 2.01
N VAL A 72 6.08 -1.24 0.89
CA VAL A 72 5.49 0.10 0.68
C VAL A 72 4.37 0.39 1.68
N ALA A 73 3.40 -0.52 1.82
CA ALA A 73 2.30 -0.33 2.78
C ALA A 73 2.84 -0.13 4.21
N ARG A 74 3.80 -0.95 4.64
CA ARG A 74 4.45 -0.82 5.95
C ARG A 74 5.17 0.53 6.11
N ALA A 75 5.93 0.95 5.10
CA ALA A 75 6.64 2.23 5.13
C ALA A 75 5.68 3.44 5.19
N LEU A 76 4.47 3.29 4.66
CA LEU A 76 3.39 4.29 4.75
C LEU A 76 2.54 4.18 6.01
N GLY A 77 2.78 3.16 6.85
CA GLY A 77 1.95 2.86 8.02
C GLY A 77 0.55 2.33 7.66
N ILE A 78 0.37 1.83 6.43
CA ILE A 78 -0.87 1.26 5.94
C ILE A 78 -0.99 -0.20 6.42
N GLY A 79 -2.00 -0.48 7.23
CA GLY A 79 -2.32 -1.85 7.69
C GLY A 79 -1.42 -2.43 8.79
N THR A 80 -0.66 -1.59 9.53
CA THR A 80 -0.01 -2.04 10.76
C THR A 80 -0.75 -1.50 11.97
N GLU A 81 -1.68 -2.29 12.53
CA GLU A 81 -1.87 -2.24 13.98
C GLU A 81 -0.49 -2.54 14.59
N GLN A 82 0.07 -1.54 15.26
CA GLN A 82 1.20 -1.76 16.15
C GLN A 82 0.74 -2.77 17.19
N GLN A 83 1.05 -4.05 16.97
CA GLN A 83 1.02 -5.06 18.02
C GLN A 83 2.14 -4.69 18.98
N ARG A 84 1.85 -3.73 19.87
CA ARG A 84 2.62 -3.44 21.06
C ARG A 84 2.45 -4.65 21.98
N PHE A 85 3.44 -5.55 21.97
CA PHE A 85 3.68 -6.44 23.09
C PHE A 85 4.50 -5.71 24.15
#